data_AF-A0A2E3J893-F1
#
_entry.id   AF-A0A2E3J893-F1
#
_cell.length_a   1.000
_cell.length_b   1.000
_cell.length_c   1.000
_cell.angle_alpha   90.00
_cell.angle_beta   90.00
_cell.angle_gamma   90.00
#
_symmetry.space_group_name_H-M   'P 1'
#
loop_
_entity.id
_entity.type
_entity.pdbx_description
1 polymer ?
#
loop_
_entity_poly.entity_id
_entity_poly.type
_entity_poly.pdbx_seq_one_letter_code
_entity_poly.pdbx_strand_id
1 'polypeptide(L)' 'MLYTALILVAVFVALVGKYLYKPSEKCPECDEIRVDDHPICPCGWVFEYPDDDQPIEYGDPDETL' A
#
# COMPACT_ATOMS: atom_id res chain seq x y z
N MET A 1 7.04 -13.42 33.02
CA MET A 1 6.20 -14.26 32.16
C MET A 1 5.00 -13.52 31.58
N LEU A 2 4.19 -12.81 32.39
CA LEU A 2 3.06 -12.02 31.87
C LEU A 2 3.50 -10.85 30.97
N TYR A 3 4.48 -10.04 31.42
CA TYR A 3 4.98 -8.89 30.66
C TYR A 3 5.63 -9.27 29.33
N THR A 4 6.41 -10.36 29.31
CA THR A 4 7.00 -10.91 28.08
C THR A 4 5.94 -11.37 27.09
N ALA A 5 4.84 -11.96 27.56
CA ALA A 5 3.72 -12.36 26.69
C ALA A 5 3.00 -11.14 26.09
N LEU A 6 2.78 -10.07 26.88
CA LEU A 6 2.14 -8.84 26.39
C LEU A 6 2.96 -8.14 25.30
N ILE A 7 4.29 -8.10 25.46
CA ILE A 7 5.19 -7.52 24.46
C ILE A 7 5.13 -8.30 23.14
N LEU A 8 5.17 -9.64 23.22
CA LEU A 8 5.09 -10.49 22.02
C LEU A 8 3.76 -10.33 21.29
N VAL A 9 2.65 -10.24 22.02
CA VAL A 9 1.33 -9.99 21.43
C VAL A 9 1.28 -8.62 20.74
N ALA A 10 1.80 -7.57 21.39
CA ALA A 10 1.83 -6.23 20.79
C ALA A 10 2.66 -6.19 19.49
N VAL A 11 3.81 -6.84 19.47
CA VAL A 11 4.65 -6.95 18.25
C VAL A 11 3.93 -7.74 17.17
N PHE A 12 3.29 -8.86 17.52
CA PHE A 12 2.54 -9.66 16.57
C PHE A 12 1.38 -8.88 15.93
N VAL A 13 0.61 -8.15 16.74
CA VAL A 13 -0.49 -7.29 16.26
C VAL A 13 0.06 -6.19 15.34
N ALA A 14 1.19 -5.56 15.68
CA ALA A 14 1.80 -4.54 14.85
C ALA A 14 2.27 -5.10 13.50
N LEU A 15 2.85 -6.31 13.47
CA LEU A 15 3.27 -6.97 12.23
C LEU A 15 2.07 -7.34 11.35
N VAL A 16 1.03 -7.94 11.93
CA VAL A 16 -0.21 -8.25 11.21
C VAL A 16 -0.87 -6.99 10.67
N GLY A 17 -0.94 -5.93 11.50
CA GLY A 17 -1.45 -4.63 11.09
C GLY A 17 -0.65 -4.03 9.93
N LYS A 18 0.68 -4.03 10.02
CA LYS A 18 1.56 -3.54 8.94
C LYS A 18 1.38 -4.33 7.65
N TYR A 19 1.21 -5.65 7.74
CA TYR A 19 1.06 -6.50 6.56
C TYR A 19 -0.32 -6.35 5.89
N LEU A 20 -1.37 -6.08 6.68
CA LEU A 20 -2.72 -5.87 6.16
C LEU A 20 -3.01 -4.42 5.76
N TYR A 21 -2.25 -3.46 6.27
CA TYR A 21 -2.39 -2.06 5.92
C TYR A 21 -1.77 -1.79 4.55
N LYS A 22 -2.57 -1.95 3.50
CA LYS A 22 -2.29 -1.31 2.22
C LYS A 22 -2.75 0.15 2.33
N PRO A 23 -1.84 1.15 2.32
CA PRO A 23 -2.25 2.53 2.24
C PRO A 23 -2.94 2.73 0.88
N SER A 24 -4.27 2.82 0.87
CA SER A 24 -5.01 3.22 -0.32
C SER A 24 -5.10 4.75 -0.33
N GLU A 25 -4.52 5.36 -1.35
CA GLU A 25 -4.64 6.80 -1.57
C GLU A 25 -6.11 7.17 -1.84
N LYS A 26 -6.54 8.30 -1.31
CA LYS A 26 -7.87 8.84 -1.57
C LYS A 26 -7.78 10.05 -2.47
N CYS A 27 -8.75 10.18 -3.37
CA CYS A 27 -8.84 11.34 -4.23
C CYS A 27 -9.27 12.57 -3.40
N PRO A 28 -8.52 13.69 -3.42
CA PRO A 28 -8.87 14.88 -2.65
C PRO A 28 -10.13 15.60 -3.16
N GLU A 29 -10.49 15.42 -4.43
CA GLU A 29 -11.66 16.08 -5.04
C GLU A 29 -12.98 15.33 -4.79
N CYS A 30 -12.98 14.01 -4.97
CA CYS A 30 -14.21 13.19 -4.92
C CYS A 30 -14.25 12.17 -3.77
N ASP A 31 -13.21 12.12 -2.92
CA ASP A 31 -13.02 11.17 -1.80
C ASP A 31 -13.08 9.67 -2.18
N GLU A 32 -13.04 9.39 -3.49
CA GLU A 32 -12.97 8.04 -4.02
C GLU A 32 -11.64 7.37 -3.62
N ILE A 33 -11.68 6.09 -3.27
CA ILE A 33 -10.51 5.31 -2.92
C ILE A 33 -9.81 4.87 -4.22
N ARG A 34 -8.49 5.08 -4.33
CA ARG A 34 -7.68 4.59 -5.44
C ARG A 34 -7.73 3.07 -5.46
N VAL A 35 -8.20 2.51 -6.58
CA VAL A 35 -8.28 1.07 -6.82
C VAL A 35 -7.15 0.68 -7.78
N ASP A 36 -6.43 -0.39 -7.45
CA ASP A 36 -5.42 -1.05 -8.30
C ASP A 36 -4.37 -0.10 -8.92
N ASP A 37 -3.91 0.88 -8.15
CA ASP A 37 -2.90 1.87 -8.57
C ASP A 37 -3.24 2.64 -9.86
N HIS A 38 -4.53 2.73 -10.22
CA HIS A 38 -4.97 3.51 -11.37
C HIS A 38 -4.40 4.94 -11.31
N PRO A 39 -3.78 5.45 -12.39
CA PRO A 39 -3.10 6.75 -12.37
C PRO A 39 -4.09 7.92 -12.33
N ILE A 40 -5.35 7.68 -12.71
CA ILE A 40 -6.37 8.72 -12.83
C ILE A 40 -7.66 8.25 -12.14
N CYS A 41 -8.20 9.11 -11.29
CA CYS A 41 -9.50 8.96 -10.64
C CYS A 41 -10.65 9.23 -11.64
N PRO A 42 -11.83 8.58 -11.53
CA PRO A 42 -12.97 8.86 -12.42
C PRO A 42 -13.45 10.32 -12.44
N CYS A 43 -13.18 11.09 -11.38
CA CYS A 43 -13.51 12.52 -11.32
C CYS A 43 -12.52 13.42 -12.09
N GLY A 44 -11.43 12.85 -12.63
CA GLY A 44 -10.43 13.55 -13.44
C GLY A 44 -9.14 13.90 -12.70
N TRP A 45 -9.09 13.66 -11.39
CA TRP A 45 -7.88 13.85 -10.59
C TRP A 45 -6.79 12.84 -10.96
N VAL A 46 -5.55 13.32 -11.14
CA VAL A 46 -4.39 12.48 -11.39
C VAL A 46 -3.68 12.23 -10.07
N PHE A 47 -3.52 10.96 -9.70
CA PHE A 47 -2.72 10.62 -8.52
C PHE A 47 -1.24 10.81 -8.86
N GLU A 48 -0.53 11.56 -8.04
CA GLU A 48 0.93 11.63 -8.14
C GLU A 48 1.49 10.23 -7.83
N TYR A 49 2.47 9.79 -8.61
CA TYR A 49 3.17 8.57 -8.26
C TYR A 49 3.94 8.84 -6.97
N PRO A 50 3.86 7.97 -5.94
CA PRO A 50 4.68 8.14 -4.76
C PRO A 50 6.14 8.20 -5.20
N ASP A 51 6.86 9.23 -4.75
CA ASP A 51 8.32 9.37 -4.85
C ASP A 51 9.03 8.33 -3.96
N ASP A 52 8.51 7.10 -3.89
CA ASP A 52 9.23 6.02 -3.24
C ASP A 52 10.41 5.69 -4.15
N ASP A 53 11.63 5.82 -3.62
CA ASP A 53 12.91 5.41 -4.24
C ASP A 53 12.97 3.89 -4.58
N GLN A 54 11.83 3.20 -4.56
CA GLN A 54 11.73 1.81 -4.97
C GLN A 54 11.70 1.75 -6.51
N PRO A 55 12.64 1.00 -7.12
CA PRO A 55 12.59 0.77 -8.56
C PRO A 55 11.22 0.22 -8.94
N ILE A 56 10.56 0.86 -9.91
CA ILE A 56 9.35 0.32 -10.51
C ILE A 56 9.73 -1.00 -11.17
N GLU A 57 9.33 -2.12 -10.55
CA GLU A 57 9.50 -3.46 -11.13
C GLU A 57 8.48 -3.62 -12.27
N TYR A 58 8.85 -3.14 -13.45
CA TYR A 58 8.15 -3.51 -14.67
C TYR A 58 8.39 -5.00 -14.90
N GLY A 59 7.31 -5.79 -14.91
CA GLY A 59 7.39 -7.22 -15.18
C GLY A 59 8.21 -7.47 -16.45
N ASP A 60 9.23 -8.31 -16.31
CA ASP A 60 10.19 -8.58 -17.37
C ASP A 60 9.45 -9.19 -18.57
N PRO A 61 9.41 -8.52 -19.75
CA PRO A 61 8.72 -9.04 -20.92
C PRO A 61 9.32 -10.36 -21.43
N ASP A 62 10.51 -10.73 -20.95
CA ASP A 62 11.24 -11.91 -21.40
C ASP A 62 10.83 -13.21 -20.68
N GLU A 63 9.89 -13.18 -19.72
CA GLU A 63 9.37 -14.40 -19.06
C GLU A 63 8.34 -15.19 -19.90
N THR A 64 8.15 -14.83 -21.17
CA THR A 64 7.14 -15.44 -22.07
C THR A 64 7.67 -15.99 -23.40
N LEU A 65 8.94 -16.41 -23.46
CA LEU A 65 9.51 -17.11 -24.64
C LEU A 65 9.66 -18.62 -24.45
#